data_AF-A0A9P5D3K9-F1
#
_entry.id   AF-A0A9P5D3K9-F1
#
_cell.length_a   1.000
_cell.length_b   1.000
_cell.length_c   1.000
_cell.angle_alpha   90.00
_cell.angle_beta   90.00
_cell.angle_gamma   90.00
#
_symmetry.space_group_name_H-M   'P 1'
#
loop_
_entity.id
_entity.type
_entity.pdbx_description
1 polymer ?
#
loop_
_entity_poly.entity_id
_entity_poly.type
_entity_poly.pdbx_seq_one_letter_code
_entity_poly.pdbx_strand_id
1 'polypeptide(L)'
;MAVLSAPPDSADKPIATPAVQLSKPQSFITSVIKKLAICLAIVLCAVWYASAHFYRDPGSAFFDSTRAFEYRYSAHRLSEIQPLMTDDDATSHQGNFTKAGVDPAICLVLTSVKRERTQYLETTVASILHGLSEVERENLYINVLIAETDPARHPVWHRDWIRNAVDSMHSYDNVTSQEIDWLTGMIDSKDYQAKGVFDYVYGLQSCYEASDAPYIAMFEDDILMADGWLVRTLLNLQKLPPPAPSAPRGTGSDHPTSSWLFMRLFNQERSTGWEKRYIGGNNEHLIGLGLGIAILSAWQMARSQSRSVRAQIDPITVGIFAFIFVPSMVVLFFQCGKASLLPPSPGVAAEPFGCCSQALVFPREQIPSLARYLSSWGRGQIDLLLRHRALSSKLDTYSMYPVMAQHLGLDSARMTDEAEAQAIWSMAFEDLDPQMLALTHGAMVDKYEEAYMYGF
;
A
#
# COMPACT_ATOMS: atom_id res chain seq x y z
N MET A 1 62.31 -69.95 79.36
CA MET A 1 61.33 -69.50 78.35
C MET A 1 60.46 -68.45 79.04
N ALA A 2 60.86 -67.17 79.02
CA ALA A 2 60.49 -66.15 78.02
C ALA A 2 58.96 -65.91 78.00
N VAL A 3 58.40 -65.03 78.85
CA VAL A 3 58.17 -63.57 78.67
C VAL A 3 57.25 -63.26 77.47
N LEU A 4 56.07 -62.67 77.73
CA LEU A 4 55.65 -61.35 77.23
C LEU A 4 54.17 -61.06 77.54
N SER A 5 53.95 -60.01 78.33
CA SER A 5 52.73 -59.23 78.46
C SER A 5 52.65 -58.17 77.34
N ALA A 6 51.44 -57.81 76.91
CA ALA A 6 51.16 -56.65 76.07
C ALA A 6 49.80 -55.99 76.47
N PRO A 7 49.74 -54.65 76.62
CA PRO A 7 48.51 -53.83 76.86
C PRO A 7 48.19 -52.97 75.58
N PRO A 8 47.47 -51.81 75.58
CA PRO A 8 46.28 -51.25 76.29
C PRO A 8 45.23 -50.66 75.27
N ASP A 9 44.38 -49.70 75.70
CA ASP A 9 43.73 -48.61 74.94
C ASP A 9 42.38 -48.85 74.22
N SER A 10 41.48 -47.88 74.01
CA SER A 10 41.16 -46.55 74.57
C SER A 10 39.94 -46.02 73.80
N ALA A 11 39.26 -45.04 74.41
CA ALA A 11 38.60 -43.89 73.77
C ALA A 11 37.29 -44.05 72.97
N ASP A 12 36.29 -43.33 73.50
CA ASP A 12 35.09 -42.75 72.90
C ASP A 12 35.20 -42.37 71.41
N LYS A 13 34.18 -42.75 70.63
CA LYS A 13 33.84 -42.10 69.35
C LYS A 13 32.63 -41.19 69.56
N PRO A 14 32.71 -39.88 69.27
CA PRO A 14 31.54 -39.01 69.24
C PRO A 14 30.75 -39.27 67.94
N ILE A 15 29.43 -39.29 68.08
CA ILE A 15 28.46 -39.32 66.99
C ILE A 15 28.57 -37.99 66.23
N ALA A 16 29.10 -38.03 65.00
CA ALA A 16 29.05 -36.88 64.09
C ALA A 16 27.63 -36.75 63.51
N THR A 17 26.91 -35.71 63.92
CA THR A 17 25.73 -35.21 63.21
C THR A 17 26.15 -34.68 61.83
N PRO A 18 25.43 -35.01 60.74
CA PRO A 18 25.75 -34.46 59.43
C PRO A 18 25.35 -32.98 59.40
N ALA A 19 26.33 -32.11 59.20
CA ALA A 19 26.10 -30.71 58.92
C ALA A 19 25.28 -30.57 57.63
N VAL A 20 24.07 -30.02 57.75
CA VAL A 20 23.27 -29.56 56.62
C VAL A 20 24.03 -28.42 55.94
N GLN A 21 24.69 -28.71 54.82
CA GLN A 21 25.26 -27.67 53.97
C GLN A 21 24.14 -26.83 53.36
N LEU A 22 23.85 -25.67 53.96
CA LEU A 22 23.12 -24.57 53.32
C LEU A 22 24.01 -23.94 52.24
N SER A 23 24.04 -24.51 51.03
CA SER A 23 24.79 -23.97 49.90
C SER A 23 23.89 -23.67 48.69
N LYS A 24 22.75 -22.96 48.84
CA LYS A 24 21.77 -22.88 47.71
C LYS A 24 21.04 -21.55 47.36
N PRO A 25 21.15 -20.40 48.06
CA PRO A 25 20.44 -19.19 47.60
C PRO A 25 21.21 -18.38 46.55
N GLN A 26 22.53 -18.19 46.68
CA GLN A 26 23.31 -17.36 45.75
C GLN A 26 23.41 -17.94 44.35
N SER A 27 23.70 -19.24 44.21
CA SER A 27 23.83 -19.89 42.88
C SER A 27 22.51 -19.91 42.09
N PHE A 28 21.38 -20.04 42.79
CA PHE A 28 20.05 -19.94 42.22
C PHE A 28 19.77 -18.53 41.69
N ILE A 29 19.97 -17.51 42.53
CA ILE A 29 19.76 -16.10 42.15
C ILE A 29 20.63 -15.73 40.94
N THR A 30 21.91 -16.13 40.92
CA THR A 30 22.80 -15.89 39.79
C THR A 30 22.30 -16.59 38.51
N SER A 31 21.73 -17.79 38.59
CA SER A 31 21.16 -18.49 37.43
C SER A 31 19.93 -17.76 36.87
N VAL A 32 19.02 -17.32 37.73
CA VAL A 32 17.83 -16.55 37.32
C VAL A 32 18.24 -15.23 36.67
N ILE A 33 19.17 -14.49 37.28
CA ILE A 33 19.69 -13.23 36.73
C ILE A 33 20.29 -13.45 35.34
N LYS A 34 21.11 -14.50 35.16
CA LYS A 34 21.69 -14.83 33.84
C LYS A 34 20.61 -15.09 32.79
N LYS A 35 19.56 -15.85 33.12
CA LYS A 35 18.45 -16.14 32.19
C LYS A 35 17.67 -14.89 31.82
N LEU A 36 17.37 -14.04 32.81
CA LEU A 36 16.72 -12.75 32.59
C LEU A 36 17.58 -11.84 31.72
N ALA A 37 18.90 -11.79 31.95
CA ALA A 37 19.83 -11.01 31.15
C ALA A 37 19.90 -11.48 29.69
N ILE A 38 19.92 -12.80 29.46
CA ILE A 38 19.85 -13.37 28.10
C ILE A 38 18.52 -13.02 27.42
N CYS A 39 17.40 -13.19 28.13
CA CYS A 39 16.08 -12.82 27.63
C CYS A 39 16.02 -11.33 27.24
N LEU A 40 16.50 -10.46 28.12
CA LEU A 40 16.57 -9.02 27.87
C LEU A 40 17.46 -8.71 26.67
N ALA A 41 18.63 -9.34 26.56
CA ALA A 41 19.53 -9.15 25.43
C ALA A 41 18.85 -9.51 24.09
N ILE A 42 18.12 -10.64 24.02
CA ILE A 42 17.39 -11.04 22.81
C ILE A 42 16.29 -10.03 22.49
N VAL A 43 15.50 -9.60 23.49
CA VAL A 43 14.46 -8.58 23.29
C VAL A 43 15.06 -7.27 22.78
N LEU A 44 16.17 -6.82 23.36
CA LEU A 44 16.86 -5.60 22.92
C LEU A 44 17.44 -5.73 21.50
N CYS A 45 17.97 -6.89 21.13
CA CYS A 45 18.40 -7.16 19.75
C CYS A 45 17.21 -7.09 18.77
N ALA A 46 16.05 -7.64 19.16
CA ALA A 46 14.84 -7.57 18.34
C ALA A 46 14.31 -6.13 18.21
N VAL A 47 14.33 -5.35 19.30
CA VAL A 47 13.98 -3.92 19.29
C VAL A 47 14.95 -3.13 18.40
N TRP A 48 16.25 -3.40 18.49
CA TRP A 48 17.25 -2.77 17.63
C TRP A 48 17.00 -3.11 16.16
N TYR A 49 16.76 -4.39 15.83
CA TYR A 49 16.42 -4.81 14.47
C TYR A 49 15.16 -4.09 13.97
N ALA A 50 14.10 -4.05 14.79
CA ALA A 50 12.86 -3.37 14.45
C ALA A 50 13.08 -1.87 14.19
N SER A 51 13.90 -1.20 15.02
CA SER A 51 14.26 0.21 14.80
C SER A 51 15.06 0.44 13.52
N ALA A 52 15.89 -0.52 13.13
CA ALA A 52 16.72 -0.42 11.94
C ALA A 52 15.96 -0.72 10.63
N HIS A 53 14.90 -1.53 10.69
CA HIS A 53 14.22 -2.05 9.50
C HIS A 53 12.76 -1.61 9.33
N PHE A 54 12.05 -1.29 10.41
CA PHE A 54 10.62 -0.94 10.35
C PHE A 54 10.35 0.56 10.52
N TYR A 55 11.39 1.39 10.39
CA TYR A 55 11.30 2.84 10.51
C TYR A 55 10.47 3.52 9.39
N ARG A 56 10.17 2.80 8.31
CA ARG A 56 9.40 3.30 7.17
C ARG A 56 7.89 3.14 7.36
N ASP A 57 7.45 2.19 8.19
CA ASP A 57 6.03 1.89 8.35
C ASP A 57 5.35 2.90 9.31
N PRO A 58 4.41 3.74 8.84
CA PRO A 58 3.75 4.74 9.67
C PRO A 58 2.85 4.14 10.77
N GLY A 59 2.57 2.84 10.71
CA GLY A 59 1.92 2.06 11.75
C GLY A 59 2.89 1.49 12.80
N SER A 60 4.20 1.61 12.59
CA SER A 60 5.23 1.16 13.53
C SER A 60 5.50 2.20 14.63
N ALA A 61 5.80 1.73 15.83
CA ALA A 61 6.36 2.54 16.91
C ALA A 61 7.79 3.03 16.62
N PHE A 62 8.44 2.42 15.63
CA PHE A 62 9.79 2.77 15.19
C PHE A 62 9.80 3.75 14.02
N PHE A 63 8.63 4.20 13.55
CA PHE A 63 8.51 5.11 12.43
C PHE A 63 9.36 6.38 12.63
N ASP A 64 10.15 6.72 11.62
CA ASP A 64 11.00 7.90 11.61
C ASP A 64 10.77 8.70 10.32
N SER A 65 9.95 9.75 10.43
CA SER A 65 9.59 10.62 9.29
C SER A 65 10.79 11.33 8.66
N THR A 66 11.92 11.46 9.37
CA THR A 66 13.11 12.13 8.82
C THR A 66 13.82 11.33 7.74
N ARG A 67 13.56 10.01 7.69
CA ARG A 67 14.19 9.07 6.77
C ARG A 67 13.23 8.07 6.13
N ALA A 68 11.97 8.03 6.54
CA ALA A 68 10.98 7.10 5.98
C ALA A 68 10.67 7.40 4.50
N PHE A 69 10.61 8.69 4.14
CA PHE A 69 10.22 9.18 2.81
C PHE A 69 11.37 9.24 1.80
N GLU A 70 12.32 8.30 1.88
CA GLU A 70 13.41 8.18 0.91
C GLU A 70 12.86 7.75 -0.46
N TYR A 71 13.16 8.54 -1.49
CA TYR A 71 12.93 8.18 -2.90
C TYR A 71 13.90 7.06 -3.28
N ARG A 72 13.39 5.86 -3.55
CA ARG A 72 14.15 4.69 -3.98
C ARG A 72 13.70 4.27 -5.37
N TYR A 73 12.60 3.52 -5.45
CA TYR A 73 12.02 3.13 -6.73
C TYR A 73 11.52 4.35 -7.50
N SER A 74 10.98 5.37 -6.83
CA SER A 74 10.60 6.62 -7.51
C SER A 74 11.78 7.32 -8.17
N ALA A 75 12.94 7.39 -7.51
CA ALA A 75 14.15 7.98 -8.11
C ALA A 75 14.61 7.18 -9.34
N HIS A 76 14.58 5.86 -9.27
CA HIS A 76 14.86 4.99 -10.41
C HIS A 76 13.88 5.27 -11.56
N ARG A 77 12.58 5.25 -11.28
CA ARG A 77 11.53 5.42 -12.29
C ARG A 77 11.55 6.80 -12.93
N LEU A 78 11.86 7.86 -12.16
CA LEU A 78 12.08 9.21 -12.69
C LEU A 78 13.29 9.26 -13.65
N SER A 79 14.35 8.51 -13.38
CA SER A 79 15.53 8.46 -14.27
C SER A 79 15.26 7.74 -15.60
N GLU A 80 14.37 6.75 -15.61
CA GLU A 80 13.97 6.02 -16.82
C GLU A 80 13.16 6.89 -17.79
N ILE A 81 12.28 7.74 -17.25
CA ILE A 81 11.37 8.55 -18.06
C ILE A 81 11.97 9.89 -18.46
N GLN A 82 13.04 10.33 -17.81
CA GLN A 82 13.71 11.60 -18.08
C GLN A 82 14.02 11.81 -19.58
N PRO A 83 14.53 10.81 -20.34
CA PRO A 83 14.81 10.97 -21.76
C PRO A 83 13.58 11.36 -22.60
N LEU A 84 12.38 10.89 -22.25
CA LEU A 84 11.14 11.24 -22.96
C LEU A 84 10.74 12.72 -22.77
N MET A 85 11.28 13.38 -21.75
CA MET A 85 10.91 14.74 -21.35
C MET A 85 11.98 15.78 -21.70
N THR A 86 13.25 15.37 -21.81
CA THR A 86 14.39 16.27 -22.04
C THR A 86 14.70 16.56 -23.50
N ASP A 87 14.15 15.79 -24.43
CA ASP A 87 14.28 16.07 -25.86
C ASP A 87 13.36 17.25 -26.24
N ASP A 88 13.87 18.47 -26.04
CA ASP A 88 13.36 19.70 -26.66
C ASP A 88 13.56 19.69 -28.20
N ASP A 89 14.21 18.66 -28.75
CA ASP A 89 14.21 18.40 -30.18
C ASP A 89 12.82 17.88 -30.60
N ALA A 90 11.92 18.83 -30.86
CA ALA A 90 10.64 18.64 -31.55
C ALA A 90 10.76 17.94 -32.93
N THR A 91 11.97 17.56 -33.34
CA THR A 91 12.29 16.82 -34.56
C THR A 91 12.74 15.37 -34.34
N SER A 92 13.21 14.97 -33.15
CA SER A 92 13.62 13.57 -32.88
C SER A 92 12.42 12.68 -32.53
N HIS A 93 11.41 13.23 -31.85
CA HIS A 93 10.16 12.54 -31.51
C HIS A 93 9.01 12.78 -32.50
N GLN A 94 9.31 13.15 -33.75
CA GLN A 94 8.40 12.96 -34.90
C GLN A 94 8.17 11.47 -35.23
N GLY A 95 8.45 10.55 -34.30
CA GLY A 95 7.92 9.20 -34.34
C GLY A 95 6.42 9.25 -34.05
N ASN A 96 5.63 8.57 -34.85
CA ASN A 96 4.23 8.30 -34.53
C ASN A 96 4.21 7.55 -33.18
N PHE A 97 3.93 8.24 -32.08
CA PHE A 97 3.55 7.54 -30.85
C PHE A 97 2.40 6.62 -31.22
N THR A 98 2.56 5.33 -30.96
CA THR A 98 1.47 4.37 -31.10
C THR A 98 0.28 4.89 -30.31
N LYS A 99 -0.89 4.88 -30.92
CA LYS A 99 -2.15 5.34 -30.33
C LYS A 99 -2.95 4.14 -29.84
N ALA A 100 -4.07 4.41 -29.19
CA ALA A 100 -5.01 3.38 -28.81
C ALA A 100 -5.54 2.66 -30.07
N GLY A 101 -5.84 1.38 -29.91
CA GLY A 101 -6.57 0.61 -30.90
C GLY A 101 -8.03 1.05 -30.97
N VAL A 102 -8.79 0.42 -31.86
CA VAL A 102 -10.23 0.71 -32.05
C VAL A 102 -11.04 0.35 -30.80
N ASP A 103 -10.66 -0.74 -30.13
CA ASP A 103 -11.37 -1.30 -28.98
C ASP A 103 -10.44 -1.40 -27.75
N PRO A 104 -10.07 -0.26 -27.12
CA PRO A 104 -9.16 -0.25 -25.98
C PRO A 104 -9.82 -0.90 -24.75
N ALA A 105 -9.04 -1.60 -23.92
CA ALA A 105 -9.53 -2.19 -22.68
C ALA A 105 -9.78 -1.14 -21.58
N ILE A 106 -9.00 -0.06 -21.56
CA ILE A 106 -9.12 1.03 -20.57
C ILE A 106 -9.17 2.38 -21.28
N CYS A 107 -10.15 3.22 -20.92
CA CYS A 107 -10.10 4.67 -21.17
C CYS A 107 -9.60 5.36 -19.91
N LEU A 108 -8.38 5.86 -19.96
CA LEU A 108 -7.74 6.62 -18.90
C LEU A 108 -8.02 8.11 -19.08
N VAL A 109 -8.53 8.75 -18.03
CA VAL A 109 -8.58 10.20 -17.91
C VAL A 109 -7.56 10.70 -16.89
N LEU A 110 -6.78 11.70 -17.30
CA LEU A 110 -5.88 12.49 -16.46
C LEU A 110 -6.43 13.90 -16.34
N THR A 111 -6.70 14.35 -15.12
CA THR A 111 -7.14 15.73 -14.87
C THR A 111 -5.99 16.57 -14.33
N SER A 112 -5.65 17.63 -15.04
CA SER A 112 -4.52 18.50 -14.71
C SER A 112 -4.95 19.94 -14.51
N VAL A 113 -4.41 20.57 -13.48
CA VAL A 113 -4.60 21.98 -13.14
C VAL A 113 -3.24 22.65 -13.02
N LYS A 114 -3.20 23.95 -13.33
CA LYS A 114 -1.98 24.74 -13.24
C LYS A 114 -1.55 24.87 -11.78
N ARG A 115 -0.31 24.46 -11.51
CA ARG A 115 0.38 24.74 -10.23
C ARG A 115 1.35 25.93 -10.37
N GLU A 116 1.73 26.55 -9.26
CA GLU A 116 2.66 27.70 -9.31
C GLU A 116 4.13 27.30 -9.51
N ARG A 117 4.55 26.18 -8.90
CA ARG A 117 5.96 25.79 -8.80
C ARG A 117 6.32 24.65 -9.76
N THR A 118 5.63 23.53 -9.63
CA THR A 118 5.97 22.29 -10.35
C THR A 118 4.75 21.79 -11.11
N GLN A 119 4.90 21.51 -12.41
CA GLN A 119 3.89 20.76 -13.17
C GLN A 119 4.28 19.29 -13.21
N TYR A 120 3.33 18.41 -12.91
CA TYR A 120 3.59 16.96 -12.84
C TYR A 120 3.07 16.19 -14.05
N LEU A 121 2.15 16.76 -14.84
CA LEU A 121 1.47 16.08 -15.93
C LEU A 121 2.42 15.41 -16.93
N GLU A 122 3.49 16.12 -17.33
CA GLU A 122 4.50 15.58 -18.26
C GLU A 122 5.19 14.33 -17.68
N THR A 123 5.60 14.39 -16.41
CA THR A 123 6.18 13.26 -15.66
C THR A 123 5.20 12.09 -15.58
N THR A 124 3.95 12.37 -15.23
CA THR A 124 2.89 11.37 -15.08
C THR A 124 2.65 10.66 -16.41
N VAL A 125 2.45 11.40 -17.50
CA VAL A 125 2.25 10.82 -18.85
C VAL A 125 3.46 10.03 -19.32
N ALA A 126 4.68 10.55 -19.11
CA ALA A 126 5.90 9.83 -19.47
C ALA A 126 6.01 8.50 -18.71
N SER A 127 5.67 8.46 -17.42
CA SER A 127 5.68 7.23 -16.62
C SER A 127 4.60 6.23 -16.97
N ILE A 128 3.43 6.71 -17.44
CA ILE A 128 2.35 5.88 -17.95
C ILE A 128 2.76 5.18 -19.24
N LEU A 129 3.46 5.89 -20.14
CA LEU A 129 3.82 5.42 -21.48
C LEU A 129 5.12 4.61 -21.52
N HIS A 130 6.10 4.97 -20.69
CA HIS A 130 7.41 4.32 -20.75
C HIS A 130 7.31 2.83 -20.44
N GLY A 131 7.79 2.00 -21.37
CA GLY A 131 7.87 0.55 -21.21
C GLY A 131 6.64 -0.21 -21.69
N LEU A 132 5.56 0.49 -22.07
CA LEU A 132 4.40 -0.18 -22.67
C LEU A 132 4.79 -0.84 -24.00
N SER A 133 4.38 -2.09 -24.17
CA SER A 133 4.38 -2.78 -25.47
C SER A 133 3.37 -2.16 -26.44
N GLU A 134 3.45 -2.52 -27.73
CA GLU A 134 2.47 -2.09 -28.74
C GLU A 134 1.06 -2.55 -28.38
N VAL A 135 0.91 -3.82 -27.98
CA VAL A 135 -0.38 -4.39 -27.54
C VAL A 135 -0.93 -3.67 -26.31
N GLU A 136 -0.09 -3.36 -25.33
CA GLU A 136 -0.49 -2.57 -24.18
C GLU A 136 -0.96 -1.18 -24.58
N ARG A 137 -0.24 -0.50 -25.48
CA ARG A 137 -0.62 0.84 -25.94
C ARG A 137 -1.93 0.82 -26.73
N GLU A 138 -2.18 -0.20 -27.52
CA GLU A 138 -3.46 -0.40 -28.22
C GLU A 138 -4.63 -0.58 -27.24
N ASN A 139 -4.39 -1.17 -26.07
CA ASN A 139 -5.39 -1.42 -25.05
C ASN A 139 -5.65 -0.23 -24.11
N LEU A 140 -4.98 0.91 -24.32
CA LEU A 140 -5.06 2.08 -23.45
C LEU A 140 -5.39 3.34 -24.25
N TYR A 141 -6.58 3.90 -24.05
CA TYR A 141 -6.93 5.24 -24.54
C TYR A 141 -6.60 6.29 -23.48
N ILE A 142 -5.76 7.26 -23.79
CA ILE A 142 -5.33 8.31 -22.85
C ILE A 142 -6.00 9.64 -23.21
N ASN A 143 -6.87 10.10 -22.32
CA ASN A 143 -7.59 11.35 -22.40
C ASN A 143 -7.08 12.33 -21.34
N VAL A 144 -6.57 13.48 -21.75
CA VAL A 144 -6.07 14.50 -20.83
C VAL A 144 -7.05 15.67 -20.79
N LEU A 145 -7.59 15.95 -19.61
CA LEU A 145 -8.37 17.14 -19.32
C LEU A 145 -7.48 18.20 -18.67
N ILE A 146 -7.26 19.31 -19.38
CA ILE A 146 -6.72 20.55 -18.81
C ILE A 146 -7.89 21.30 -18.18
N ALA A 147 -8.03 21.15 -16.86
CA ALA A 147 -9.12 21.66 -16.05
C ALA A 147 -8.94 23.16 -15.72
N GLU A 148 -8.70 23.96 -16.75
CA GLU A 148 -8.57 25.41 -16.71
C GLU A 148 -9.66 26.03 -17.58
N THR A 149 -10.28 27.14 -17.15
CA THR A 149 -11.24 27.84 -18.01
C THR A 149 -10.57 28.52 -19.21
N ASP A 150 -9.29 28.85 -19.09
CA ASP A 150 -8.40 29.25 -20.19
C ASP A 150 -7.21 28.27 -20.25
N PRO A 151 -7.24 27.27 -21.14
CA PRO A 151 -6.21 26.23 -21.18
C PRO A 151 -4.83 26.75 -21.59
N ALA A 152 -4.74 27.90 -22.28
CA ALA A 152 -3.46 28.50 -22.66
C ALA A 152 -2.62 28.94 -21.45
N ARG A 153 -3.24 29.07 -20.26
CA ARG A 153 -2.54 29.38 -19.02
C ARG A 153 -1.77 28.19 -18.45
N HIS A 154 -2.11 26.97 -18.86
CA HIS A 154 -1.47 25.74 -18.42
C HIS A 154 -0.14 25.54 -19.17
N PRO A 155 1.02 25.41 -18.50
CA PRO A 155 2.33 25.34 -19.18
C PRO A 155 2.45 24.22 -20.22
N VAL A 156 1.73 23.11 -19.99
CA VAL A 156 1.77 21.93 -20.84
C VAL A 156 0.88 22.05 -22.11
N TRP A 157 -0.04 23.02 -22.17
CA TRP A 157 -1.04 23.11 -23.25
C TRP A 157 -0.44 23.22 -24.67
N HIS A 158 0.70 23.91 -24.78
CA HIS A 158 1.41 24.15 -26.04
C HIS A 158 2.61 23.22 -26.26
N ARG A 159 2.74 22.15 -25.46
CA ARG A 159 3.80 21.16 -25.66
C ARG A 159 3.32 20.15 -26.70
N ASP A 160 4.00 20.08 -27.85
CA ASP A 160 3.57 19.21 -28.95
C ASP A 160 3.76 17.72 -28.63
N TRP A 161 4.83 17.36 -27.91
CA TRP A 161 5.15 15.96 -27.63
C TRP A 161 4.04 15.25 -26.87
N ILE A 162 3.48 15.88 -25.83
CA ILE A 162 2.42 15.28 -25.01
C ILE A 162 1.12 15.15 -25.81
N ARG A 163 0.79 16.16 -26.62
CA ARG A 163 -0.36 16.14 -27.53
C ARG A 163 -0.22 15.01 -28.56
N ASN A 164 1.00 14.74 -29.01
CA ASN A 164 1.30 13.64 -29.91
C ASN A 164 1.38 12.29 -29.17
N ALA A 165 1.63 12.25 -27.87
CA ALA A 165 1.74 11.01 -27.10
C ALA A 165 0.37 10.46 -26.64
N VAL A 166 -0.56 11.33 -26.26
CA VAL A 166 -1.90 10.96 -25.74
C VAL A 166 -2.97 10.92 -26.84
N ASP A 167 -4.07 10.20 -26.64
CA ASP A 167 -5.11 10.05 -27.66
C ASP A 167 -6.00 11.30 -27.79
N SER A 168 -6.22 12.00 -26.68
CA SER A 168 -6.95 13.27 -26.63
C SER A 168 -6.39 14.18 -25.56
N MET A 169 -6.34 15.49 -25.86
CA MET A 169 -5.98 16.55 -24.92
C MET A 169 -6.87 17.75 -25.16
N HIS A 170 -7.71 18.07 -24.18
CA HIS A 170 -8.80 19.04 -24.30
C HIS A 170 -9.01 19.81 -23.00
N SER A 171 -9.92 20.77 -23.02
CA SER A 171 -10.38 21.50 -21.86
C SER A 171 -11.91 21.39 -21.76
N TYR A 172 -12.60 22.38 -21.21
CA TYR A 172 -14.05 22.37 -21.15
C TYR A 172 -14.68 22.71 -22.51
N ASP A 173 -14.70 21.76 -23.43
CA ASP A 173 -15.14 21.98 -24.83
C ASP A 173 -16.67 22.05 -24.98
N ASN A 174 -17.40 21.32 -24.13
CA ASN A 174 -18.85 21.13 -24.22
C ASN A 174 -19.63 21.78 -23.07
N VAL A 175 -19.13 22.88 -22.51
CA VAL A 175 -19.80 23.59 -21.41
C VAL A 175 -20.39 24.92 -21.89
N THR A 176 -21.48 25.34 -21.26
CA THR A 176 -22.14 26.62 -21.53
C THR A 176 -21.32 27.80 -20.98
N SER A 177 -21.53 29.00 -21.51
CA SER A 177 -20.90 30.21 -20.97
C SER A 177 -21.23 30.44 -19.49
N GLN A 178 -22.44 30.05 -19.06
CA GLN A 178 -22.86 30.12 -17.66
C GLN A 178 -22.05 29.17 -16.76
N GLU A 179 -21.72 27.97 -17.25
CA GLU A 179 -20.87 27.02 -16.52
C GLU A 179 -19.42 27.50 -16.47
N ILE A 180 -18.91 28.13 -17.54
CA ILE A 180 -17.58 28.77 -17.52
C ILE A 180 -17.53 29.90 -16.49
N ASP A 181 -18.56 30.74 -16.42
CA ASP A 181 -18.64 31.82 -15.42
C ASP A 181 -18.69 31.23 -14.00
N TRP A 182 -19.43 30.13 -13.81
CA TRP A 182 -19.49 29.44 -12.53
C TRP A 182 -18.14 28.81 -12.14
N LEU A 183 -17.45 28.14 -13.07
CA LEU A 183 -16.11 27.60 -12.89
C LEU A 183 -15.09 28.70 -12.54
N THR A 184 -15.16 29.83 -13.24
CA THR A 184 -14.30 30.99 -12.96
C THR A 184 -14.57 31.52 -11.55
N GLY A 185 -15.84 31.63 -11.14
CA GLY A 185 -16.20 32.02 -9.79
C GLY A 185 -15.70 31.04 -8.70
N MET A 186 -15.71 29.73 -8.98
CA MET A 186 -15.13 28.73 -8.06
C MET A 186 -13.61 28.84 -7.95
N ILE A 187 -12.91 29.15 -9.04
CA ILE A 187 -11.46 29.38 -9.04
C ILE A 187 -11.13 30.64 -8.22
N ASP A 188 -11.81 31.76 -8.48
CA ASP A 188 -11.56 33.04 -7.82
C ASP A 188 -11.84 32.97 -6.30
N SER A 189 -12.89 32.24 -5.92
CA SER A 189 -13.25 32.00 -4.51
C SER A 189 -12.45 30.88 -3.84
N LYS A 190 -11.57 30.19 -4.58
CA LYS A 190 -10.79 29.02 -4.13
C LYS A 190 -11.67 27.87 -3.62
N ASP A 191 -12.84 27.68 -4.22
CA ASP A 191 -13.73 26.54 -3.94
C ASP A 191 -13.26 25.27 -4.66
N TYR A 192 -12.10 24.75 -4.26
CA TYR A 192 -11.51 23.55 -4.85
C TYR A 192 -12.32 22.27 -4.57
N GLN A 193 -13.21 22.29 -3.58
CA GLN A 193 -14.08 21.14 -3.28
C GLN A 193 -15.22 21.03 -4.29
N ALA A 194 -15.82 22.15 -4.69
CA ALA A 194 -16.86 22.14 -5.73
C ALA A 194 -16.24 21.95 -7.11
N LYS A 195 -15.17 22.70 -7.43
CA LYS A 195 -14.44 22.55 -8.70
C LYS A 195 -13.91 21.13 -8.87
N GLY A 196 -13.32 20.54 -7.83
CA GLY A 196 -12.80 19.16 -7.88
C GLY A 196 -13.89 18.12 -8.16
N VAL A 197 -15.11 18.30 -7.64
CA VAL A 197 -16.25 17.43 -7.98
C VAL A 197 -16.65 17.60 -9.44
N PHE A 198 -16.71 18.83 -9.93
CA PHE A 198 -17.01 19.12 -11.34
C PHE A 198 -15.97 18.48 -12.28
N ASP A 199 -14.68 18.74 -12.04
CA ASP A 199 -13.57 18.21 -12.85
C ASP A 199 -13.58 16.68 -12.90
N TYR A 200 -13.86 16.04 -11.75
CA TYR A 200 -13.94 14.59 -11.65
C TYR A 200 -15.08 14.02 -12.50
N VAL A 201 -16.28 14.63 -12.40
CA VAL A 201 -17.44 14.21 -13.19
C VAL A 201 -17.20 14.43 -14.68
N TYR A 202 -16.70 15.60 -15.06
CA TYR A 202 -16.39 15.94 -16.44
C TYR A 202 -15.37 14.96 -17.03
N GLY A 203 -14.30 14.66 -16.27
CA GLY A 203 -13.27 13.69 -16.66
C GLY A 203 -13.85 12.29 -16.89
N LEU A 204 -14.64 11.75 -15.96
CA LEU A 204 -15.27 10.45 -16.13
C LEU A 204 -16.21 10.40 -17.35
N GLN A 205 -17.01 11.45 -17.55
CA GLN A 205 -17.94 11.54 -18.67
C GLN A 205 -17.22 11.63 -20.01
N SER A 206 -16.12 12.39 -20.10
CA SER A 206 -15.35 12.51 -21.33
C SER A 206 -14.83 11.16 -21.84
N CYS A 207 -14.33 10.30 -20.95
CA CYS A 207 -13.92 8.94 -21.33
C CYS A 207 -15.12 8.03 -21.64
N TYR A 208 -16.23 8.21 -20.91
CA TYR A 208 -17.46 7.45 -21.17
C TYR A 208 -18.01 7.74 -22.58
N GLU A 209 -17.90 8.98 -23.05
CA GLU A 209 -18.36 9.40 -24.38
C GLU A 209 -17.37 9.06 -25.50
N ALA A 210 -16.07 9.22 -25.24
CA ALA A 210 -15.01 9.07 -26.25
C ALA A 210 -14.71 7.63 -26.64
N SER A 211 -14.93 6.66 -25.76
CA SER A 211 -14.55 5.26 -25.95
C SER A 211 -15.62 4.31 -25.43
N ASP A 212 -15.69 3.10 -25.99
CA ASP A 212 -16.52 2.00 -25.46
C ASP A 212 -15.73 1.01 -24.59
N ALA A 213 -14.53 1.39 -24.14
CA ALA A 213 -13.70 0.61 -23.23
C ALA A 213 -14.50 0.13 -21.99
N PRO A 214 -14.41 -1.14 -21.62
CA PRO A 214 -15.16 -1.72 -20.49
C PRO A 214 -14.76 -1.11 -19.14
N TYR A 215 -13.58 -0.50 -19.05
CA TYR A 215 -13.07 0.14 -17.85
C TYR A 215 -12.69 1.59 -18.12
N ILE A 216 -12.95 2.46 -17.13
CA ILE A 216 -12.53 3.85 -17.12
C ILE A 216 -11.57 4.06 -15.96
N ALA A 217 -10.34 4.45 -16.25
CA ALA A 217 -9.35 4.82 -15.25
C ALA A 217 -9.40 6.34 -15.03
N MET A 218 -9.40 6.78 -13.77
CA MET A 218 -9.35 8.18 -13.38
C MET A 218 -8.12 8.42 -12.53
N PHE A 219 -7.14 9.09 -13.11
CA PHE A 219 -5.85 9.38 -12.48
C PHE A 219 -5.67 10.87 -12.23
N GLU A 220 -5.04 11.20 -11.11
CA GLU A 220 -4.54 12.55 -10.83
C GLU A 220 -3.26 12.80 -11.65
N ASP A 221 -2.93 14.07 -11.91
CA ASP A 221 -1.80 14.45 -12.76
C ASP A 221 -0.45 14.48 -12.03
N ASP A 222 -0.42 14.17 -10.74
CA ASP A 222 0.77 14.18 -9.86
C ASP A 222 1.11 12.80 -9.30
N ILE A 223 1.05 11.79 -10.18
CA ILE A 223 1.39 10.41 -9.85
C ILE A 223 2.56 9.88 -10.68
N LEU A 224 3.25 8.88 -10.16
CA LEU A 224 4.29 8.13 -10.86
C LEU A 224 3.86 6.68 -10.99
N MET A 225 3.77 6.18 -12.23
CA MET A 225 3.40 4.79 -12.50
C MET A 225 4.63 3.88 -12.53
N ALA A 226 4.49 2.70 -11.92
CA ALA A 226 5.51 1.65 -11.96
C ALA A 226 5.59 0.98 -13.34
N ASP A 227 6.73 0.33 -13.61
CA ASP A 227 6.88 -0.53 -14.78
C ASP A 227 5.90 -1.71 -14.77
N GLY A 228 5.30 -1.98 -15.94
CA GLY A 228 4.28 -3.01 -16.12
C GLY A 228 2.96 -2.75 -15.41
N TRP A 229 2.64 -1.49 -15.05
CA TRP A 229 1.40 -1.15 -14.36
C TRP A 229 0.14 -1.60 -15.14
N LEU A 230 0.14 -1.45 -16.48
CA LEU A 230 -1.03 -1.67 -17.30
C LEU A 230 -1.38 -3.15 -17.38
N VAL A 231 -0.45 -4.00 -17.82
CA VAL A 231 -0.71 -5.45 -17.90
C VAL A 231 -1.10 -6.05 -16.54
N ARG A 232 -0.48 -5.58 -15.44
CA ARG A 232 -0.85 -6.01 -14.08
C ARG A 232 -2.26 -5.58 -13.70
N THR A 233 -2.66 -4.37 -14.10
CA THR A 233 -4.01 -3.86 -13.91
C THR A 233 -5.01 -4.72 -14.67
N LEU A 234 -4.77 -4.98 -15.97
CA LEU A 234 -5.63 -5.78 -16.83
C LEU A 234 -5.80 -7.22 -16.32
N LEU A 235 -4.70 -7.89 -15.96
CA LEU A 235 -4.74 -9.25 -15.40
C LEU A 235 -5.45 -9.32 -14.03
N ASN A 236 -5.47 -8.22 -13.28
CA ASN A 236 -6.18 -8.15 -12.01
C ASN A 236 -7.67 -7.84 -12.20
N LEU A 237 -8.04 -7.00 -13.17
CA LEU A 237 -9.43 -6.76 -13.55
C LEU A 237 -10.13 -8.04 -14.01
N GLN A 238 -9.41 -8.95 -14.69
CA GLN A 238 -9.92 -10.29 -15.06
C GLN A 238 -10.30 -11.18 -13.87
N LYS A 239 -9.78 -10.90 -12.67
CA LYS A 239 -10.11 -11.65 -11.44
C LYS A 239 -11.32 -11.09 -10.71
N LEU A 240 -11.77 -9.89 -11.08
CA LEU A 240 -12.95 -9.26 -10.51
C LEU A 240 -14.21 -9.73 -11.21
N PRO A 241 -15.39 -9.62 -10.56
CA PRO A 241 -16.65 -9.84 -11.25
C PRO A 241 -16.69 -9.02 -12.53
N PRO A 242 -16.90 -9.67 -13.69
CA PRO A 242 -16.81 -8.97 -14.96
C PRO A 242 -17.88 -7.87 -15.02
N PRO A 243 -17.58 -6.76 -15.70
CA PRO A 243 -18.62 -5.80 -16.07
C PRO A 243 -19.75 -6.53 -16.80
N ALA A 244 -21.01 -6.18 -16.52
CA ALA A 244 -22.12 -6.69 -17.30
C ALA A 244 -21.97 -6.24 -18.76
N PRO A 245 -22.53 -7.00 -19.73
CA PRO A 245 -22.47 -6.63 -21.13
C PRO A 245 -22.93 -5.19 -21.32
N SER A 246 -22.09 -4.37 -21.98
CA SER A 246 -22.29 -2.94 -22.17
C SER A 246 -23.74 -2.64 -22.55
N ALA A 247 -24.49 -2.04 -21.64
CA ALA A 247 -25.82 -1.54 -21.99
C ALA A 247 -25.63 -0.47 -23.09
N PRO A 248 -26.40 -0.51 -24.19
CA PRO A 248 -26.26 0.46 -25.27
C PRO A 248 -26.32 1.90 -24.75
N ARG A 249 -25.52 2.81 -25.33
CA ARG A 249 -25.56 4.24 -25.00
C ARG A 249 -27.02 4.73 -24.97
N GLY A 250 -27.44 5.33 -23.85
CA GLY A 250 -28.79 5.88 -23.69
C GLY A 250 -29.82 4.99 -22.98
N THR A 251 -29.51 3.72 -22.68
CA THR A 251 -30.37 2.91 -21.79
C THR A 251 -29.99 3.17 -20.34
N GLY A 252 -30.36 4.34 -19.83
CA GLY A 252 -30.10 4.75 -18.45
C GLY A 252 -30.83 3.86 -17.44
N SER A 253 -30.28 2.68 -17.14
CA SER A 253 -30.71 1.91 -15.98
C SER A 253 -30.11 2.53 -14.73
N ASP A 254 -30.96 2.91 -13.77
CA ASP A 254 -30.55 3.50 -12.49
C ASP A 254 -29.84 2.51 -11.55
N HIS A 255 -29.89 1.23 -11.87
CA HIS A 255 -29.22 0.19 -11.11
C HIS A 255 -27.90 -0.19 -11.77
N PRO A 256 -26.75 0.06 -11.11
CA PRO A 256 -25.49 -0.47 -11.57
C PRO A 256 -25.56 -2.00 -11.55
N THR A 257 -25.19 -2.61 -12.66
CA THR A 257 -25.16 -4.07 -12.83
C THR A 257 -23.87 -4.68 -12.26
N SER A 258 -22.80 -3.90 -12.14
CA SER A 258 -21.59 -4.30 -11.43
C SER A 258 -21.77 -4.25 -9.90
N SER A 259 -21.28 -5.29 -9.23
CA SER A 259 -21.28 -5.41 -7.76
C SER A 259 -20.20 -4.57 -7.08
N TRP A 260 -19.33 -3.90 -7.84
CA TRP A 260 -18.18 -3.16 -7.31
C TRP A 260 -18.02 -1.77 -7.94
N LEU A 261 -17.44 -0.85 -7.17
CA LEU A 261 -17.31 0.56 -7.55
C LEU A 261 -15.99 0.85 -8.27
N PHE A 262 -14.86 0.51 -7.65
CA PHE A 262 -13.53 0.74 -8.23
C PHE A 262 -12.49 -0.28 -7.75
N MET A 263 -11.41 -0.37 -8.52
CA MET A 263 -10.15 -1.00 -8.15
C MET A 263 -9.09 0.09 -8.08
N ARG A 264 -8.34 0.10 -6.98
CA ARG A 264 -7.32 1.10 -6.66
C ARG A 264 -5.92 0.59 -6.97
N LEU A 265 -5.09 1.45 -7.56
CA LEU A 265 -3.69 1.18 -7.93
C LEU A 265 -2.67 1.83 -6.99
N PHE A 266 -3.09 2.87 -6.26
CA PHE A 266 -2.29 3.57 -5.25
C PHE A 266 -2.75 3.17 -3.85
N ASN A 267 -1.84 2.81 -2.93
CA ASN A 267 -2.22 2.64 -1.52
C ASN A 267 -1.16 3.21 -0.58
N GLN A 268 -1.61 3.71 0.57
CA GLN A 268 -0.76 4.17 1.65
C GLN A 268 -0.85 3.19 2.83
N GLU A 269 0.27 2.90 3.49
CA GLU A 269 0.35 1.88 4.54
C GLU A 269 -0.53 2.22 5.75
N ARG A 270 -0.83 3.52 5.94
CA ARG A 270 -1.74 4.00 6.99
C ARG A 270 -3.16 3.43 6.88
N SER A 271 -3.62 3.03 5.69
CA SER A 271 -4.94 2.38 5.51
C SER A 271 -4.93 0.89 5.89
N THR A 272 -3.74 0.26 5.90
CA THR A 272 -3.57 -1.19 6.08
C THR A 272 -3.11 -1.60 7.49
N GLY A 273 -2.86 -0.62 8.37
CA GLY A 273 -2.30 -0.78 9.71
C GLY A 273 -3.17 -1.54 10.73
N TRP A 274 -2.65 -1.67 11.94
CA TRP A 274 -3.40 -2.19 13.09
C TRP A 274 -4.55 -1.24 13.46
N GLU A 275 -5.63 -1.77 14.04
CA GLU A 275 -6.78 -0.97 14.46
C GLU A 275 -6.37 0.09 15.50
N LYS A 276 -5.51 -0.30 16.45
CA LYS A 276 -5.02 0.59 17.50
C LYS A 276 -3.50 0.62 17.51
N ARG A 277 -2.93 1.78 17.83
CA ARG A 277 -1.47 2.00 17.85
C ARG A 277 -0.85 1.89 19.24
N TYR A 278 -1.63 2.08 20.30
CA TYR A 278 -1.12 1.99 21.67
C TYR A 278 -1.05 0.52 22.13
N ILE A 279 -0.08 0.21 22.99
CA ILE A 279 0.11 -1.12 23.57
C ILE A 279 -1.12 -1.53 24.37
N GLY A 280 -1.65 -2.74 24.11
CA GLY A 280 -2.87 -3.26 24.71
C GLY A 280 -4.12 -3.00 23.86
N GLY A 281 -4.01 -2.18 22.81
CA GLY A 281 -5.11 -1.83 21.94
C GLY A 281 -5.57 -2.96 21.01
N ASN A 282 -4.66 -3.86 20.62
CA ASN A 282 -4.93 -4.99 19.73
C ASN A 282 -5.01 -6.32 20.49
N ASN A 283 -5.34 -6.27 21.79
CA ASN A 283 -5.43 -7.43 22.69
C ASN A 283 -4.08 -8.15 22.91
N GLU A 284 -2.96 -7.43 22.80
CA GLU A 284 -1.59 -7.96 22.95
C GLU A 284 -1.41 -8.70 24.28
N HIS A 285 -1.98 -8.16 25.36
CA HIS A 285 -1.93 -8.79 26.69
C HIS A 285 -2.69 -10.11 26.76
N LEU A 286 -3.86 -10.20 26.13
CA LEU A 286 -4.67 -11.43 26.09
C LEU A 286 -4.02 -12.49 25.20
N ILE A 287 -3.46 -12.09 24.05
CA ILE A 287 -2.72 -12.97 23.15
C ILE A 287 -1.47 -13.51 23.88
N GLY A 288 -0.70 -12.63 24.52
CA GLY A 288 0.47 -13.02 25.32
C GLY A 288 0.11 -13.99 26.45
N LEU A 289 -0.97 -13.72 27.18
CA LEU A 289 -1.47 -14.61 28.23
C LEU A 289 -1.89 -15.97 27.68
N GLY A 290 -2.65 -15.99 26.58
CA GLY A 290 -3.10 -17.23 25.93
C GLY A 290 -1.94 -18.10 25.45
N LEU A 291 -0.94 -17.49 24.78
CA LEU A 291 0.28 -18.18 24.36
C LEU A 291 1.09 -18.68 25.56
N GLY A 292 1.21 -17.87 26.63
CA GLY A 292 1.86 -18.27 27.87
C GLY A 292 1.19 -19.50 28.51
N ILE A 293 -0.14 -19.51 28.61
CA ILE A 293 -0.92 -20.67 29.13
C ILE A 293 -0.72 -21.89 28.24
N ALA A 294 -0.74 -21.73 26.91
CA ALA A 294 -0.53 -22.83 25.97
C ALA A 294 0.88 -23.45 26.13
N ILE A 295 1.92 -22.63 26.25
CA ILE A 295 3.30 -23.07 26.47
C ILE A 295 3.43 -23.81 27.81
N LEU A 296 2.86 -23.27 28.89
CA LEU A 296 2.89 -23.91 30.20
C LEU A 296 2.16 -25.25 30.20
N SER A 297 1.00 -25.32 29.52
CA SER A 297 0.20 -26.54 29.41
C SER A 297 0.93 -27.61 28.59
N ALA A 298 1.51 -27.22 27.44
CA ALA A 298 2.31 -28.10 26.60
C ALA A 298 3.55 -28.61 27.34
N TRP A 299 4.26 -27.74 28.08
CA TRP A 299 5.39 -28.13 28.90
C TRP A 299 4.97 -29.10 30.01
N GLN A 300 3.87 -28.83 30.72
CA GLN A 300 3.39 -29.70 31.79
C GLN A 300 3.00 -31.08 31.27
N MET A 301 2.36 -31.14 30.09
CA MET A 301 2.03 -32.40 29.41
C MET A 301 3.27 -33.15 28.95
N ALA A 302 4.23 -32.47 28.31
CA ALA A 302 5.50 -33.07 27.90
C ALA A 302 6.31 -33.56 29.11
N ARG A 303 6.28 -32.80 30.21
CA ARG A 303 6.93 -33.14 31.47
C ARG A 303 6.27 -34.35 32.12
N SER A 304 4.95 -34.49 32.07
CA SER A 304 4.26 -35.66 32.63
C SER A 304 4.57 -36.93 31.84
N GLN A 305 4.78 -36.82 30.53
CA GLN A 305 5.00 -37.97 29.65
C GLN A 305 6.48 -38.37 29.47
N SER A 306 7.42 -37.42 29.55
CA SER A 306 8.84 -37.66 29.25
C SER A 306 9.77 -37.41 30.44
N ARG A 307 10.60 -38.41 30.76
CA ARG A 307 11.66 -38.27 31.79
C ARG A 307 12.78 -37.33 31.35
N SER A 308 13.09 -37.28 30.05
CA SER A 308 14.14 -36.39 29.51
C SER A 308 13.74 -34.92 29.66
N VAL A 309 12.49 -34.58 29.37
CA VAL A 309 11.96 -33.21 29.56
C VAL A 309 12.03 -32.80 31.03
N ARG A 310 11.72 -33.72 31.96
CA ARG A 310 11.83 -33.46 33.40
C ARG A 310 13.26 -33.11 33.83
N ALA A 311 14.25 -33.73 33.19
CA ALA A 311 15.66 -33.61 33.53
C ALA A 311 16.34 -32.40 32.85
N GLN A 312 15.93 -32.04 31.63
CA GLN A 312 16.63 -31.04 30.81
C GLN A 312 15.99 -29.65 30.82
N ILE A 313 14.66 -29.55 30.99
CA ILE A 313 13.96 -28.26 30.92
C ILE A 313 13.60 -27.79 32.32
N ASP A 314 14.23 -26.70 32.76
CA ASP A 314 13.95 -26.15 34.08
C ASP A 314 12.69 -25.27 34.11
N PRO A 315 11.86 -25.36 35.16
CA PRO A 315 10.61 -24.60 35.27
C PRO A 315 10.77 -23.08 35.21
N ILE A 316 11.91 -22.53 35.66
CA ILE A 316 12.12 -21.08 35.70
C ILE A 316 12.35 -20.55 34.30
N THR A 317 13.11 -21.27 33.48
CA THR A 317 13.29 -20.90 32.06
C THR A 317 11.94 -20.90 31.35
N VAL A 318 11.09 -21.90 31.60
CA VAL A 318 9.74 -21.94 31.02
C VAL A 318 8.89 -20.77 31.53
N GLY A 319 8.96 -20.45 32.82
CA GLY A 319 8.26 -19.29 33.41
C GLY A 319 8.72 -17.96 32.81
N ILE A 320 10.04 -17.73 32.71
CA ILE A 320 10.61 -16.52 32.06
C ILE A 320 10.16 -16.45 30.61
N PHE A 321 10.20 -17.57 29.89
CA PHE A 321 9.79 -17.61 28.50
C PHE A 321 8.30 -17.28 28.34
N ALA A 322 7.43 -17.92 29.12
CA ALA A 322 5.98 -17.76 29.03
C ALA A 322 5.46 -16.40 29.52
N PHE A 323 6.07 -15.81 30.55
CA PHE A 323 5.56 -14.60 31.20
C PHE A 323 6.35 -13.32 30.89
N ILE A 324 7.57 -13.43 30.32
CA ILE A 324 8.39 -12.26 29.98
C ILE A 324 8.65 -12.26 28.48
N PHE A 325 9.35 -13.28 27.98
CA PHE A 325 9.80 -13.29 26.58
C PHE A 325 8.62 -13.23 25.60
N VAL A 326 7.64 -14.12 25.75
CA VAL A 326 6.49 -14.22 24.84
C VAL A 326 5.65 -12.93 24.86
N PRO A 327 5.22 -12.39 26.02
CA PRO A 327 4.55 -11.10 26.05
C PRO A 327 5.36 -9.96 25.43
N SER A 328 6.68 -9.89 25.67
CA SER A 328 7.54 -8.88 25.04
C SER A 328 7.59 -9.01 23.53
N MET A 329 7.70 -10.22 22.99
CA MET A 329 7.70 -10.48 21.54
C MET A 329 6.34 -10.20 20.91
N VAL A 330 5.23 -10.54 21.60
CA VAL A 330 3.88 -10.20 21.13
C VAL A 330 3.70 -8.70 21.05
N VAL A 331 4.07 -7.95 22.10
CA VAL A 331 4.02 -6.48 22.05
C VAL A 331 4.89 -5.96 20.91
N LEU A 332 6.13 -6.42 20.80
CA LEU A 332 7.04 -5.99 19.75
C LEU A 332 6.47 -6.25 18.35
N PHE A 333 5.87 -7.42 18.10
CA PHE A 333 5.21 -7.76 16.84
C PHE A 333 4.18 -6.68 16.44
N PHE A 334 3.29 -6.28 17.34
CA PHE A 334 2.33 -5.22 17.02
C PHE A 334 3.02 -3.85 16.84
N GLN A 335 4.05 -3.56 17.64
CA GLN A 335 4.80 -2.30 17.54
C GLN A 335 5.66 -2.20 16.26
N CYS A 336 5.99 -3.30 15.59
CA CYS A 336 6.70 -3.26 14.30
C CYS A 336 5.83 -2.74 13.14
N GLY A 337 4.52 -2.65 13.31
CA GLY A 337 3.60 -2.24 12.24
C GLY A 337 3.16 -3.40 11.35
N LYS A 338 1.92 -3.34 10.88
CA LYS A 338 1.29 -4.43 10.14
C LYS A 338 1.82 -4.54 8.71
N ALA A 339 2.04 -3.42 8.04
CA ALA A 339 2.50 -3.41 6.66
C ALA A 339 3.91 -4.01 6.53
N SER A 340 4.78 -3.75 7.52
CA SER A 340 6.12 -4.34 7.59
C SER A 340 6.12 -5.86 7.80
N LEU A 341 5.27 -6.36 8.70
CA LEU A 341 5.29 -7.76 9.11
C LEU A 341 4.39 -8.66 8.27
N LEU A 342 3.25 -8.12 7.83
CA LEU A 342 2.20 -8.81 7.11
C LEU A 342 1.76 -7.96 5.92
N PRO A 343 2.65 -7.69 4.95
CA PRO A 343 2.28 -6.95 3.76
C PRO A 343 1.18 -7.72 3.00
N PRO A 344 0.25 -7.00 2.33
CA PRO A 344 -0.76 -7.62 1.51
C PRO A 344 -0.15 -8.53 0.44
N SER A 345 -0.78 -9.69 0.21
CA SER A 345 -0.32 -10.61 -0.83
C SER A 345 -0.53 -10.03 -2.23
N PRO A 346 0.35 -10.30 -3.19
CA PRO A 346 0.17 -9.86 -4.58
C PRO A 346 -1.16 -10.33 -5.18
N GLY A 347 -1.80 -9.48 -5.98
CA GLY A 347 -3.11 -9.73 -6.58
C GLY A 347 -4.13 -8.67 -6.19
N VAL A 348 -5.41 -9.03 -6.23
CA VAL A 348 -6.51 -8.13 -5.85
C VAL A 348 -7.06 -8.53 -4.50
N ALA A 349 -7.24 -7.56 -3.63
CA ALA A 349 -7.86 -7.75 -2.32
C ALA A 349 -9.04 -6.80 -2.14
N ALA A 350 -10.07 -7.25 -1.42
CA ALA A 350 -11.15 -6.38 -1.00
C ALA A 350 -10.60 -5.31 -0.04
N GLU A 351 -10.91 -4.05 -0.33
CA GLU A 351 -10.46 -2.90 0.44
C GLU A 351 -11.70 -2.11 0.91
N PRO A 352 -12.30 -2.44 2.06
CA PRO A 352 -13.46 -1.71 2.57
C PRO A 352 -13.10 -0.30 3.07
N PHE A 353 -11.81 -0.03 3.25
CA PHE A 353 -11.28 1.26 3.68
C PHE A 353 -9.95 1.53 2.97
N GLY A 354 -9.93 2.57 2.14
CA GLY A 354 -8.73 3.10 1.51
C GLY A 354 -8.74 4.62 1.56
N CYS A 355 -7.56 5.23 1.51
CA CYS A 355 -7.48 6.68 1.30
C CYS A 355 -7.43 7.02 -0.18
N CYS A 356 -7.97 8.20 -0.48
CA CYS A 356 -7.53 9.05 -1.58
C CYS A 356 -7.99 8.58 -2.98
N SER A 357 -7.77 9.38 -4.03
CA SER A 357 -8.36 9.18 -5.37
C SER A 357 -7.35 9.19 -6.52
N GLN A 358 -6.06 9.04 -6.22
CA GLN A 358 -4.94 9.26 -7.15
C GLN A 358 -4.98 8.38 -8.39
N ALA A 359 -5.28 7.09 -8.23
CA ALA A 359 -5.26 6.13 -9.32
C ALA A 359 -6.33 5.06 -9.10
N LEU A 360 -7.50 5.28 -9.72
CA LEU A 360 -8.67 4.42 -9.60
C LEU A 360 -9.12 3.93 -10.99
N VAL A 361 -9.59 2.68 -11.05
CA VAL A 361 -10.21 2.09 -12.25
C VAL A 361 -11.63 1.68 -11.92
N PHE A 362 -12.59 2.14 -12.73
CA PHE A 362 -14.01 1.91 -12.57
C PHE A 362 -14.54 1.00 -13.69
N PRO A 363 -15.51 0.12 -13.43
CA PRO A 363 -16.27 -0.51 -14.50
C PRO A 363 -17.15 0.55 -15.18
N ARG A 364 -17.17 0.55 -16.52
CA ARG A 364 -17.88 1.55 -17.34
C ARG A 364 -19.34 1.74 -16.92
N GLU A 365 -20.03 0.67 -16.55
CA GLU A 365 -21.45 0.69 -16.14
C GLU A 365 -21.71 1.56 -14.91
N GLN A 366 -20.71 1.74 -14.03
CA GLN A 366 -20.88 2.56 -12.82
C GLN A 366 -20.92 4.04 -13.15
N ILE A 367 -20.34 4.46 -14.28
CA ILE A 367 -20.03 5.85 -14.57
C ILE A 367 -21.28 6.74 -14.63
N PRO A 368 -22.38 6.36 -15.32
CA PRO A 368 -23.58 7.21 -15.36
C PRO A 368 -24.24 7.42 -13.99
N SER A 369 -24.23 6.39 -13.13
CA SER A 369 -24.81 6.50 -11.78
C SER A 369 -23.87 7.25 -10.83
N LEU A 370 -22.56 7.03 -10.94
CA LEU A 370 -21.55 7.72 -10.17
C LEU A 370 -21.48 9.21 -10.51
N ALA A 371 -21.49 9.57 -11.79
CA ALA A 371 -21.49 10.95 -12.25
C ALA A 371 -22.68 11.73 -11.66
N ARG A 372 -23.91 11.19 -11.80
CA ARG A 372 -25.12 11.79 -11.21
C ARG A 372 -25.05 11.92 -9.70
N TYR A 373 -24.53 10.89 -9.02
CA TYR A 373 -24.32 10.94 -7.58
C TYR A 373 -23.38 12.10 -7.21
N LEU A 374 -22.19 12.17 -7.81
CA LEU A 374 -21.23 13.23 -7.51
C LEU A 374 -21.78 14.63 -7.85
N SER A 375 -22.43 14.79 -9.00
CA SER A 375 -23.09 16.04 -9.39
C SER A 375 -24.17 16.47 -8.39
N SER A 376 -24.94 15.53 -7.83
CA SER A 376 -25.98 15.83 -6.83
C SER A 376 -25.42 16.36 -5.51
N TRP A 377 -24.20 15.96 -5.15
CA TRP A 377 -23.49 16.54 -4.01
C TRP A 377 -22.90 17.90 -4.36
N GLY A 378 -22.37 18.06 -5.58
CA GLY A 378 -21.82 19.32 -6.12
C GLY A 378 -20.54 19.82 -5.44
N ARG A 379 -20.21 19.31 -4.25
CA ARG A 379 -19.04 19.70 -3.45
C ARG A 379 -18.64 18.59 -2.50
N GLY A 380 -17.34 18.40 -2.29
CA GLY A 380 -16.81 17.51 -1.25
C GLY A 380 -15.41 16.99 -1.55
N GLN A 381 -14.88 16.14 -0.68
CA GLN A 381 -13.67 15.37 -0.96
C GLN A 381 -14.06 14.09 -1.70
N ILE A 382 -13.46 13.85 -2.87
CA ILE A 382 -13.83 12.76 -3.78
C ILE A 382 -13.74 11.40 -3.11
N ASP A 383 -12.65 11.13 -2.39
CA ASP A 383 -12.44 9.86 -1.69
C ASP A 383 -13.53 9.58 -0.64
N LEU A 384 -13.95 10.60 0.12
CA LEU A 384 -15.07 10.49 1.06
C LEU A 384 -16.41 10.27 0.36
N LEU A 385 -16.66 10.97 -0.75
CA LEU A 385 -17.88 10.81 -1.55
C LEU A 385 -17.96 9.40 -2.17
N LEU A 386 -16.85 8.89 -2.71
CA LEU A 386 -16.74 7.53 -3.25
C LEU A 386 -16.94 6.48 -2.16
N ARG A 387 -16.35 6.67 -0.98
CA ARG A 387 -16.58 5.79 0.17
C ARG A 387 -18.04 5.76 0.58
N HIS A 388 -18.67 6.94 0.69
CA HIS A 388 -20.09 7.03 1.03
C HIS A 388 -20.95 6.34 -0.04
N ARG A 389 -20.60 6.49 -1.32
CA ARG A 389 -21.27 5.80 -2.43
C ARG A 389 -21.16 4.28 -2.30
N ALA A 390 -19.96 3.76 -2.07
CA ALA A 390 -19.72 2.33 -1.91
C ALA A 390 -20.56 1.75 -0.76
N LEU A 391 -20.55 2.41 0.41
CA LEU A 391 -21.30 1.96 1.59
C LEU A 391 -22.83 2.04 1.38
N SER A 392 -23.34 3.17 0.88
CA SER A 392 -24.78 3.39 0.70
C SER A 392 -25.38 2.47 -0.36
N SER A 393 -24.61 2.13 -1.39
CA SER A 393 -25.05 1.27 -2.50
C SER A 393 -24.60 -0.19 -2.36
N LYS A 394 -23.92 -0.55 -1.25
CA LYS A 394 -23.34 -1.88 -1.00
C LYS A 394 -22.47 -2.38 -2.15
N LEU A 395 -21.64 -1.50 -2.71
CA LEU A 395 -20.68 -1.83 -3.76
C LEU A 395 -19.36 -2.22 -3.12
N ASP A 396 -18.77 -3.29 -3.61
CA ASP A 396 -17.42 -3.69 -3.22
C ASP A 396 -16.37 -2.69 -3.75
N THR A 397 -15.27 -2.55 -3.03
CA THR A 397 -14.10 -1.77 -3.42
C THR A 397 -12.87 -2.64 -3.30
N TYR A 398 -11.97 -2.54 -4.27
CA TYR A 398 -10.80 -3.40 -4.37
C TYR A 398 -9.51 -2.59 -4.47
N SER A 399 -8.40 -3.20 -4.06
CA SER A 399 -7.04 -2.70 -4.27
C SER A 399 -6.16 -3.77 -4.87
N MET A 400 -5.27 -3.37 -5.77
CA MET A 400 -4.25 -4.27 -6.29
C MET A 400 -2.91 -4.13 -5.57
N TYR A 401 -2.21 -5.26 -5.45
CA TYR A 401 -0.87 -5.36 -4.89
C TYR A 401 0.09 -6.12 -5.82
N PRO A 402 1.38 -5.75 -5.88
CA PRO A 402 1.92 -4.54 -5.24
C PRO A 402 1.29 -3.28 -5.83
N VAL A 403 1.43 -2.16 -5.12
CA VAL A 403 0.92 -0.86 -5.59
C VAL A 403 1.63 -0.48 -6.90
N MET A 404 0.91 0.17 -7.81
CA MET A 404 1.42 0.53 -9.14
C MET A 404 1.54 2.03 -9.38
N ALA A 405 1.09 2.83 -8.42
CA ALA A 405 1.15 4.27 -8.47
C ALA A 405 1.75 4.81 -7.18
N GLN A 406 2.49 5.92 -7.30
CA GLN A 406 2.98 6.73 -6.19
C GLN A 406 2.51 8.18 -6.37
N HIS A 407 2.23 8.88 -5.29
CA HIS A 407 1.96 10.31 -5.33
C HIS A 407 3.26 11.12 -5.29
N LEU A 408 3.44 12.05 -6.23
CA LEU A 408 4.61 12.94 -6.31
C LEU A 408 4.35 14.32 -5.70
N GLY A 409 3.08 14.69 -5.52
CA GLY A 409 2.65 16.06 -5.26
C GLY A 409 2.99 16.57 -3.86
N LEU A 410 4.23 17.01 -3.64
CA LEU A 410 4.61 17.81 -2.47
C LEU A 410 4.00 19.22 -2.54
N ASP A 411 3.86 19.79 -3.74
CA ASP A 411 3.17 21.05 -4.00
C ASP A 411 1.73 20.75 -4.50
N SER A 412 0.77 20.77 -3.58
CA SER A 412 -0.64 20.53 -3.91
C SER A 412 -1.30 21.76 -4.53
N ALA A 413 -2.07 21.54 -5.60
CA ALA A 413 -2.92 22.59 -6.18
C ALA A 413 -3.99 23.11 -5.20
N ARG A 414 -4.27 22.34 -4.13
CA ARG A 414 -5.16 22.72 -3.03
C ARG A 414 -4.46 23.42 -1.86
N MET A 415 -3.16 23.73 -1.99
CA MET A 415 -2.34 24.37 -0.94
C MET A 415 -2.27 23.54 0.36
N THR A 416 -2.26 22.20 0.26
CA THR A 416 -2.08 21.33 1.45
C THR A 416 -0.67 21.42 2.01
N ASP A 417 -0.52 21.24 3.31
CA ASP A 417 0.77 21.26 4.02
C ASP A 417 1.67 20.11 3.55
N GLU A 418 3.00 20.29 3.60
CA GLU A 418 3.99 19.28 3.22
C GLU A 418 3.85 18.02 4.08
N ALA A 419 3.49 18.17 5.35
CA ALA A 419 3.18 17.05 6.25
C ALA A 419 1.92 16.26 5.84
N GLU A 420 0.97 16.91 5.15
CA GLU A 420 -0.24 16.29 4.61
C GLU A 420 0.05 15.62 3.26
N ALA A 421 0.92 16.20 2.42
CA ALA A 421 1.41 15.56 1.19
C ALA A 421 2.23 14.29 1.51
N GLN A 422 3.11 14.35 2.51
CA GLN A 422 3.83 13.17 3.01
C GLN A 422 2.91 12.11 3.62
N ALA A 423 1.70 12.48 4.04
CA ALA A 423 0.72 11.51 4.53
C ALA A 423 0.16 10.61 3.42
N ILE A 424 0.32 11.02 2.15
CA ILE A 424 -0.11 10.34 0.92
C ILE A 424 1.10 9.71 0.22
N TRP A 425 2.06 9.20 0.99
CA TRP A 425 3.22 8.51 0.45
C TRP A 425 3.04 6.99 0.55
N SER A 426 3.30 6.27 -0.54
CA SER A 426 3.33 4.80 -0.52
C SER A 426 4.74 4.29 -0.25
N MET A 427 4.95 3.68 0.92
CA MET A 427 6.23 3.05 1.26
C MET A 427 6.44 1.77 0.44
N ALA A 428 5.37 1.03 0.16
CA ALA A 428 5.39 -0.18 -0.63
C ALA A 428 5.78 0.06 -2.08
N PHE A 429 5.45 1.23 -2.65
CA PHE A 429 5.92 1.60 -3.99
C PHE A 429 7.43 1.77 -4.02
N GLU A 430 8.01 2.36 -2.99
CA GLU A 430 9.45 2.56 -2.90
C GLU A 430 10.25 1.27 -2.63
N ASP A 431 9.58 0.21 -2.16
CA ASP A 431 10.15 -1.11 -1.95
C ASP A 431 10.03 -2.02 -3.20
N LEU A 432 9.48 -1.51 -4.31
CA LEU A 432 9.46 -2.20 -5.59
C LEU A 432 10.90 -2.44 -6.10
N ASP A 433 11.14 -3.64 -6.62
CA ASP A 433 12.40 -4.04 -7.25
C ASP A 433 12.31 -3.85 -8.77
N PRO A 434 13.07 -2.90 -9.36
CA PRO A 434 13.04 -2.67 -10.80
C PRO A 434 13.37 -3.89 -11.66
N GLN A 435 14.33 -4.71 -11.23
CA GLN A 435 14.76 -5.88 -12.00
C GLN A 435 13.65 -6.91 -12.04
N MET A 436 13.01 -7.15 -10.89
CA MET A 436 11.87 -8.06 -10.80
C MET A 436 10.65 -7.56 -11.58
N LEU A 437 10.39 -6.25 -11.56
CA LEU A 437 9.30 -5.66 -12.35
C LEU A 437 9.53 -5.87 -13.85
N ALA A 438 10.71 -5.50 -14.36
CA ALA A 438 11.04 -5.64 -15.78
C ALA A 438 11.00 -7.12 -16.24
N LEU A 439 11.55 -8.03 -15.45
CA LEU A 439 11.54 -9.47 -15.75
C LEU A 439 10.12 -10.04 -15.82
N THR A 440 9.24 -9.61 -14.90
CA THR A 440 7.88 -10.14 -14.84
C THR A 440 6.92 -9.41 -15.78
N HIS A 441 7.24 -8.19 -16.20
CA HIS A 441 6.45 -7.40 -17.13
C HIS A 441 6.28 -8.13 -18.47
N GLY A 442 7.38 -8.47 -19.17
CA GLY A 442 7.32 -9.15 -20.47
C GLY A 442 6.54 -10.47 -20.42
N ALA A 443 6.80 -11.31 -19.42
CA ALA A 443 6.07 -12.58 -19.24
C ALA A 443 4.57 -12.39 -18.96
N MET A 444 4.17 -11.28 -18.36
CA MET A 444 2.75 -10.94 -18.15
C MET A 444 2.10 -10.45 -19.44
N VAL A 445 2.82 -9.70 -20.28
CA VAL A 445 2.34 -9.26 -21.60
C VAL A 445 2.06 -10.47 -22.49
N ASP A 446 3.03 -11.39 -22.60
CA ASP A 446 2.87 -12.64 -23.37
C ASP A 446 1.62 -13.42 -22.92
N LYS A 447 1.45 -13.55 -21.59
CA LYS A 447 0.28 -14.22 -21.01
C LYS A 447 -1.03 -13.50 -21.32
N TYR A 448 -1.03 -12.17 -21.27
CA TYR A 448 -2.21 -11.36 -21.57
C TYR A 448 -2.60 -11.48 -23.05
N GLU A 449 -1.61 -11.44 -23.94
CA GLU A 449 -1.79 -11.64 -25.38
C GLU A 449 -2.36 -13.02 -25.70
N GLU A 450 -1.82 -14.09 -25.10
CA GLU A 450 -2.37 -15.44 -25.25
C GLU A 450 -3.85 -15.49 -24.81
N ALA A 451 -4.19 -14.89 -23.66
CA ALA A 451 -5.57 -14.86 -23.17
C ALA A 451 -6.50 -14.05 -24.09
N TYR A 452 -6.00 -12.95 -24.66
CA TYR A 452 -6.76 -12.08 -25.57
C TYR A 452 -7.01 -12.76 -26.92
N MET A 453 -6.00 -13.41 -27.49
CA MET A 453 -6.06 -14.05 -28.81
C MET A 453 -6.92 -15.33 -28.83
N TYR A 454 -7.00 -16.05 -27.71
CA TYR A 454 -7.70 -17.35 -27.65
C TYR A 454 -9.10 -17.29 -27.00
N GLY A 455 -9.54 -16.12 -26.51
CA GLY A 455 -10.92 -15.84 -26.08
C GLY A 455 -11.46 -16.79 -25.01
N PHE A 456 -11.41 -16.38 -23.74
CA PHE A 456 -12.10 -17.07 -22.64
C PHE A 456 -13.48 -16.49 -22.36
#